data_AF-A0A091CA53-F1
#
_entry.id   AF-A0A091CA53-F1
#
_cell.length_a   1.000
_cell.length_b   1.000
_cell.length_c   1.000
_cell.angle_alpha   90.00
_cell.angle_beta   90.00
_cell.angle_gamma   90.00
#
_symmetry.space_group_name_H-M   'P 1'
#
loop_
_entity.id
_entity.type
_entity.pdbx_description
1 polymer ?
#
loop_
_entity_poly.entity_id
_entity_poly.type
_entity_poly.pdbx_seq_one_letter_code
_entity_poly.pdbx_strand_id
1 'polypeptide(L)'
;MSEMLHDRIESQLFLQYPDIPNYIIDNLNHRLRPYQEEAVQRLMYVEEQDEGNLYNKLMFNMATGSGKTLVLAASVLYLFKEKGYQNFLFFVNSTAIVNKTYDNLTSTSSSKYLFNPEGIVIDGKVVNIQVVDNYPVLPDENTIYLKLTTINALHDKLNYPRENEITYEDLAQFPIVLLADEAHHLNVSTKKKGKKNKEQIEETNWEITVDRIMKQNNKNKLLEFTATVQLEADIFEKYKDRILYRYDLKEFMQQGYSKNVTLLYASEENENKIIHALLMSEYKNI
;
A
#
# COMPACT_ATOMS: atom_id res chain seq x y z
N MET A 1 -19.84 10.19 -17.77
CA MET A 1 -19.15 10.21 -16.45
C MET A 1 -17.84 9.48 -16.64
N SER A 2 -16.72 10.03 -16.16
CA SER A 2 -15.47 9.30 -16.21
C SER A 2 -15.55 8.12 -15.24
N GLU A 3 -15.23 6.92 -15.71
CA GLU A 3 -15.31 5.67 -14.96
C GLU A 3 -13.94 5.37 -14.31
N MET A 4 -13.90 4.79 -13.11
CA MET A 4 -12.63 4.41 -12.45
C MET A 4 -12.05 3.13 -13.05
N LEU A 5 -10.75 2.86 -12.85
CA LEU A 5 -10.12 1.59 -13.21
C LEU A 5 -10.84 0.41 -12.54
N HIS A 6 -11.17 0.53 -11.25
CA HIS A 6 -11.96 -0.46 -10.51
C HIS A 6 -13.29 -0.81 -11.22
N ASP A 7 -14.07 0.22 -11.59
CA ASP A 7 -15.38 0.06 -12.24
C ASP A 7 -15.22 -0.49 -13.66
N ARG A 8 -14.20 -0.01 -14.41
CA ARG A 8 -13.88 -0.49 -15.78
C ARG A 8 -13.52 -1.96 -15.82
N ILE A 9 -12.85 -2.47 -14.78
CA ILE A 9 -12.54 -3.90 -14.67
C ILE A 9 -13.83 -4.65 -14.32
N GLU A 10 -14.59 -4.17 -13.34
CA GLU A 10 -15.83 -4.81 -12.92
C GLU A 10 -16.91 -4.88 -14.02
N SER A 11 -16.96 -3.90 -14.91
CA SER A 11 -17.91 -3.83 -16.01
C SER A 11 -17.56 -4.72 -17.22
N GLN A 12 -16.40 -5.40 -17.21
CA GLN A 12 -16.01 -6.34 -18.26
C GLN A 12 -16.86 -7.62 -18.21
N LEU A 13 -17.74 -7.78 -19.20
CA LEU A 13 -18.49 -9.02 -19.42
C LEU A 13 -17.52 -10.19 -19.61
N PHE A 14 -17.77 -11.28 -18.87
CA PHE A 14 -16.99 -12.53 -18.88
C PHE A 14 -15.55 -12.42 -18.34
N LEU A 15 -15.26 -11.41 -17.52
CA LEU A 15 -13.98 -11.33 -16.83
C LEU A 15 -13.74 -12.59 -15.98
N GLN A 16 -12.65 -13.29 -16.30
CA GLN A 16 -12.11 -14.35 -15.45
C GLN A 16 -10.79 -13.86 -14.90
N TYR A 17 -10.77 -13.71 -13.57
CA TYR A 17 -9.56 -13.42 -12.86
C TYR A 17 -8.62 -14.63 -12.87
N PRO A 18 -7.29 -14.42 -12.96
CA PRO A 18 -6.34 -15.51 -12.83
C PRO A 18 -6.43 -16.13 -11.43
N ASP A 19 -6.22 -17.43 -11.34
CA ASP A 19 -6.14 -18.11 -10.05
C ASP A 19 -4.89 -17.66 -9.28
N ILE A 20 -5.01 -17.48 -7.97
CA ILE A 20 -3.86 -17.14 -7.13
C ILE A 20 -2.92 -18.35 -7.07
N PRO A 21 -1.64 -18.21 -7.46
CA PRO A 21 -0.70 -19.31 -7.42
C PRO A 21 -0.49 -19.84 -6.01
N ASN A 22 -0.31 -21.16 -5.88
CA ASN A 22 -0.07 -21.81 -4.59
C ASN A 22 1.13 -21.21 -3.84
N TYR A 23 2.19 -20.80 -4.56
CA TYR A 23 3.35 -20.18 -3.90
C TYR A 23 3.00 -18.87 -3.19
N ILE A 24 1.91 -18.18 -3.53
CA ILE A 24 1.46 -17.01 -2.75
C ILE A 24 0.77 -17.50 -1.49
N ILE A 25 -0.18 -18.43 -1.63
CA ILE A 25 -1.00 -18.94 -0.52
C ILE A 25 -0.14 -19.64 0.53
N ASP A 26 0.80 -20.48 0.10
CA ASP A 26 1.64 -21.33 0.96
C ASP A 26 2.71 -20.52 1.72
N ASN A 27 3.07 -19.33 1.22
CA ASN A 27 4.09 -18.48 1.79
C ASN A 27 3.56 -17.31 2.63
N LEU A 28 2.24 -17.20 2.81
CA LEU A 28 1.61 -16.25 3.73
C LEU A 28 1.28 -16.92 5.06
N ASN A 29 1.42 -16.18 6.16
CA ASN A 29 1.10 -16.70 7.51
C ASN A 29 -0.42 -16.87 7.73
N HIS A 30 -1.22 -16.18 6.92
CA HIS A 30 -2.67 -16.18 7.01
C HIS A 30 -3.27 -16.35 5.62
N ARG A 31 -4.34 -17.14 5.53
CA ARG A 31 -5.12 -17.28 4.30
C ARG A 31 -5.76 -15.94 3.94
N LEU A 32 -5.70 -15.62 2.66
CA LEU A 32 -6.43 -14.49 2.09
C LEU A 32 -7.94 -14.76 2.23
N ARG A 33 -8.70 -13.73 2.56
CA ARG A 33 -10.16 -13.74 2.48
C ARG A 33 -10.59 -13.45 1.04
N PRO A 34 -11.83 -13.79 0.63
CA PRO A 34 -12.27 -13.63 -0.76
C PRO A 34 -12.03 -12.23 -1.36
N TYR A 35 -12.29 -11.15 -0.60
CA TYR A 35 -12.04 -9.78 -1.05
C TYR A 35 -10.54 -9.44 -1.15
N GLN A 36 -9.68 -10.10 -0.37
CA GLN A 36 -8.22 -9.95 -0.47
C GLN A 36 -7.69 -10.75 -1.66
N GLU A 37 -8.26 -11.92 -1.92
CA GLU A 37 -7.96 -12.72 -3.10
C GLU A 37 -8.27 -11.93 -4.36
N GLU A 38 -9.48 -11.37 -4.46
CA GLU A 38 -9.89 -10.55 -5.59
C GLU A 38 -8.97 -9.33 -5.80
N ALA A 39 -8.52 -8.68 -4.71
CA ALA A 39 -7.57 -7.58 -4.80
C ALA A 39 -6.24 -8.02 -5.48
N VAL A 40 -5.68 -9.14 -5.05
CA VAL A 40 -4.45 -9.71 -5.63
C VAL A 40 -4.68 -10.13 -7.08
N GLN A 41 -5.80 -10.79 -7.35
CA GLN A 41 -6.16 -11.22 -8.70
C GLN A 41 -6.31 -10.07 -9.69
N ARG A 42 -6.91 -8.94 -9.27
CA ARG A 42 -6.99 -7.73 -10.09
C ARG A 42 -5.60 -7.16 -10.38
N LEU A 43 -4.66 -7.22 -9.44
CA LEU A 43 -3.28 -6.82 -9.69
C LEU A 43 -2.66 -7.72 -10.77
N MET A 44 -2.77 -9.05 -10.59
CA MET A 44 -2.25 -10.02 -11.55
C MET A 44 -2.82 -9.77 -12.96
N TYR A 45 -4.14 -9.61 -13.05
CA TYR A 45 -4.84 -9.35 -14.30
C TYR A 45 -4.31 -8.09 -14.99
N VAL A 46 -4.24 -6.95 -14.28
CA VAL A 46 -3.75 -5.70 -14.87
C VAL A 46 -2.29 -5.83 -15.30
N GLU A 47 -1.46 -6.45 -14.47
CA GLU A 47 -0.04 -6.66 -14.73
C GLU A 47 0.24 -7.60 -15.91
N GLU A 48 -0.63 -8.57 -16.19
CA GLU A 48 -0.55 -9.44 -17.37
C GLU A 48 -0.93 -8.72 -18.67
N GLN A 49 -1.88 -7.78 -18.59
CA GLN A 49 -2.35 -7.02 -19.75
C GLN A 49 -1.51 -5.76 -20.04
N ASP A 50 -0.63 -5.36 -19.12
CA ASP A 50 0.10 -4.09 -19.20
C ASP A 50 1.40 -4.18 -20.01
N GLU A 51 1.29 -4.30 -21.33
CA GLU A 51 2.44 -4.35 -22.26
C GLU A 51 3.30 -3.07 -22.24
N GLY A 52 2.78 -1.94 -21.74
CA GLY A 52 3.42 -0.62 -21.78
C GLY A 52 3.86 -0.04 -20.44
N ASN A 53 3.66 -0.76 -19.34
CA ASN A 53 3.74 -0.20 -17.98
C ASN A 53 2.86 1.06 -17.78
N LEU A 54 1.68 1.08 -18.42
CA LEU A 54 0.67 2.13 -18.31
C LEU A 54 0.04 2.15 -16.92
N TYR A 55 0.01 1.00 -16.24
CA TYR A 55 -0.53 0.81 -14.90
C TYR A 55 0.59 0.74 -13.85
N ASN A 56 1.57 1.65 -13.96
CA ASN A 56 2.69 1.72 -13.03
C ASN A 56 2.36 2.39 -11.68
N LYS A 57 1.14 2.90 -11.50
CA LYS A 57 0.65 3.48 -10.24
C LYS A 57 -0.73 2.90 -9.94
N LEU A 58 -0.80 2.02 -8.96
CA LEU A 58 -2.02 1.31 -8.58
C LEU A 58 -2.34 1.54 -7.10
N MET A 59 -3.62 1.60 -6.79
CA MET A 59 -4.13 1.87 -5.44
C MET A 59 -5.18 0.84 -5.02
N PHE A 60 -4.96 0.28 -3.84
CA PHE A 60 -5.87 -0.55 -3.06
C PHE A 60 -6.53 0.31 -1.97
N ASN A 61 -7.77 0.70 -2.21
CA ASN A 61 -8.58 1.46 -1.26
C ASN A 61 -9.45 0.50 -0.44
N MET A 62 -8.93 0.01 0.69
CA MET A 62 -9.57 -1.02 1.50
C MET A 62 -9.70 -0.60 2.95
N ALA A 63 -10.87 -0.81 3.55
CA ALA A 63 -11.21 -0.40 4.92
C ALA A 63 -10.11 -0.69 5.98
N THR A 64 -10.00 0.16 7.00
CA THR A 64 -9.09 -0.10 8.14
C THR A 64 -9.44 -1.42 8.82
N GLY A 65 -8.42 -2.24 9.08
CA GLY A 65 -8.61 -3.57 9.67
C GLY A 65 -9.03 -4.67 8.68
N SER A 66 -9.25 -4.35 7.40
CA SER A 66 -9.55 -5.35 6.35
C SER A 66 -8.39 -6.27 6.00
N GLY A 67 -7.17 -5.95 6.46
CA GLY A 67 -5.96 -6.76 6.18
C GLY A 67 -5.17 -6.31 4.95
N LYS A 68 -5.12 -5.00 4.66
CA LYS A 68 -4.30 -4.39 3.58
C LYS A 68 -2.86 -4.90 3.55
N THR A 69 -2.21 -5.01 4.71
CA THR A 69 -0.81 -5.43 4.80
C THR A 69 -0.59 -6.87 4.33
N LEU A 70 -1.63 -7.73 4.40
CA LEU A 70 -1.57 -9.08 3.85
C LEU A 70 -1.65 -9.08 2.32
N VAL A 71 -2.49 -8.20 1.75
CA VAL A 71 -2.53 -7.96 0.29
C VAL A 71 -1.18 -7.43 -0.19
N LEU A 72 -0.56 -6.50 0.56
CA LEU A 72 0.79 -6.01 0.27
C LEU A 72 1.81 -7.14 0.22
N ALA A 73 1.83 -8.04 1.21
CA ALA A 73 2.75 -9.17 1.23
C ALA A 73 2.53 -10.10 0.03
N ALA A 74 1.27 -10.38 -0.33
CA ALA A 74 0.93 -11.17 -1.52
C ALA A 74 1.41 -10.49 -2.82
N SER A 75 1.22 -9.17 -2.95
CA SER A 75 1.70 -8.38 -4.10
C SER A 75 3.22 -8.41 -4.23
N VAL A 76 3.96 -8.41 -3.11
CA VAL A 76 5.43 -8.55 -3.11
C VAL A 76 5.84 -9.91 -3.67
N LEU A 77 5.23 -11.00 -3.19
CA LEU A 77 5.53 -12.35 -3.69
C LEU A 77 5.25 -12.48 -5.19
N TYR A 78 4.10 -11.97 -5.65
CA TYR A 78 3.73 -11.96 -7.06
C TYR A 78 4.73 -11.17 -7.92
N LEU A 79 5.03 -9.92 -7.55
CA LEU A 79 5.93 -9.06 -8.33
C LEU A 79 7.37 -9.58 -8.32
N PHE A 80 7.80 -10.21 -7.23
CA PHE A 80 9.09 -10.88 -7.17
C PHE A 80 9.15 -12.07 -8.13
N LYS A 81 8.15 -12.95 -8.08
CA LYS A 81 8.16 -14.19 -8.85
C LYS A 81 7.83 -13.98 -10.32
N GLU A 82 6.71 -13.35 -10.63
CA GLU A 82 6.22 -13.25 -12.02
C GLU A 82 6.86 -12.09 -12.80
N LYS A 83 7.27 -11.03 -12.10
CA LYS A 83 7.81 -9.82 -12.74
C LYS A 83 9.30 -9.59 -12.48
N GLY A 84 9.94 -10.40 -11.63
CA GLY A 84 11.38 -10.36 -11.38
C GLY A 84 11.86 -9.15 -10.57
N TYR A 85 10.97 -8.45 -9.86
CA TYR A 85 11.38 -7.34 -9.00
C TYR A 85 12.06 -7.87 -7.74
N GLN A 86 13.29 -7.42 -7.48
CA GLN A 86 13.98 -7.73 -6.22
C GLN A 86 14.02 -6.55 -5.25
N ASN A 87 13.82 -5.32 -5.72
CA ASN A 87 14.01 -4.11 -4.92
C ASN A 87 12.66 -3.48 -4.56
N PHE A 88 12.36 -3.45 -3.26
CA PHE A 88 11.11 -2.91 -2.72
C PHE A 88 11.40 -1.77 -1.75
N LEU A 89 10.85 -0.60 -2.02
CA LEU A 89 10.91 0.58 -1.17
C LEU A 89 9.58 0.76 -0.45
N PHE A 90 9.54 0.36 0.82
CA PHE A 90 8.39 0.61 1.68
C PHE A 90 8.53 1.95 2.38
N PHE A 91 7.49 2.78 2.30
CA PHE A 91 7.45 4.01 3.07
C PHE A 91 6.05 4.33 3.61
N VAL A 92 6.06 5.13 4.68
CA VAL A 92 4.87 5.56 5.43
C VAL A 92 5.11 6.95 6.02
N ASN A 93 4.09 7.52 6.67
CA ASN A 93 4.19 8.86 7.24
C ASN A 93 4.86 8.90 8.62
N SER A 94 4.80 7.81 9.38
CA SER A 94 5.23 7.78 10.77
C SER A 94 6.22 6.66 11.05
N THR A 95 7.25 6.97 11.84
CA THR A 95 8.25 6.00 12.32
C THR A 95 7.61 4.86 13.11
N ALA A 96 6.52 5.11 13.83
CA ALA A 96 5.78 4.06 14.54
C ALA A 96 5.19 3.02 13.58
N ILE A 97 4.72 3.45 12.41
CA ILE A 97 4.21 2.56 11.38
C ILE A 97 5.38 1.83 10.71
N VAL A 98 6.50 2.51 10.43
CA VAL A 98 7.73 1.86 9.90
C VAL A 98 8.13 0.69 10.78
N ASN A 99 8.25 0.90 12.10
CA ASN A 99 8.69 -0.14 13.03
C ASN A 99 7.69 -1.31 13.09
N LYS A 100 6.39 -1.00 13.11
CA LYS A 100 5.35 -2.04 13.09
C LYS A 100 5.40 -2.87 11.80
N THR A 101 5.58 -2.22 10.65
CA THR A 101 5.64 -2.93 9.36
C THR A 101 6.95 -3.69 9.22
N TYR A 102 8.06 -3.16 9.74
CA TYR A 102 9.33 -3.88 9.87
C TYR A 102 9.12 -5.19 10.63
N ASP A 103 8.54 -5.14 11.82
CA ASP A 103 8.28 -6.34 12.63
C ASP A 103 7.38 -7.34 11.89
N ASN A 104 6.32 -6.86 11.23
CA ASN A 104 5.40 -7.71 10.48
C ASN A 104 6.06 -8.39 9.25
N LEU A 105 7.01 -7.74 8.59
CA LEU A 105 7.66 -8.26 7.38
C LEU A 105 8.91 -9.10 7.68
N THR A 106 9.54 -8.94 8.83
CA THR A 106 10.87 -9.52 9.11
C THR A 106 10.94 -10.41 10.34
N SER A 107 10.03 -10.26 11.31
CA SER A 107 10.13 -10.98 12.59
C SER A 107 9.21 -12.18 12.62
N THR A 108 9.76 -13.38 12.41
CA THR A 108 9.04 -14.67 12.54
C THR A 108 8.45 -14.91 13.93
N SER A 109 9.00 -14.24 14.96
CA SER A 109 8.48 -14.28 16.34
C SER A 109 7.23 -13.42 16.55
N SER A 110 6.92 -12.52 15.62
CA SER A 110 5.74 -11.66 15.70
C SER A 110 4.48 -12.46 15.40
N SER A 111 3.46 -12.33 16.25
CA SER A 111 2.13 -12.88 15.95
C SER A 111 1.46 -12.23 14.74
N LYS A 112 2.06 -11.18 14.19
CA LYS A 112 1.61 -10.43 13.01
C LYS A 112 2.58 -10.58 11.83
N TYR A 113 3.52 -11.53 11.92
CA TYR A 113 4.39 -11.88 10.82
C TYR A 113 3.56 -12.25 9.59
N LEU A 114 3.91 -11.70 8.43
CA LEU A 114 3.06 -11.77 7.23
C LEU A 114 3.36 -13.02 6.38
N PHE A 115 4.59 -13.52 6.44
CA PHE A 115 5.03 -14.67 5.66
C PHE A 115 5.00 -15.96 6.48
N ASN A 116 5.14 -17.10 5.81
CA ASN A 116 5.23 -18.39 6.47
C ASN A 116 6.45 -18.41 7.43
N PRO A 117 6.25 -18.66 8.74
CA PRO A 117 7.35 -18.72 9.72
C PRO A 117 8.42 -19.78 9.43
N GLU A 118 8.09 -20.81 8.65
CA GLU A 118 9.04 -21.84 8.20
C GLU A 118 9.96 -21.34 7.07
N GLY A 119 9.68 -20.16 6.51
CA GLY A 119 10.41 -19.55 5.41
C GLY A 119 9.58 -19.46 4.14
N ILE A 120 10.07 -18.68 3.18
CA ILE A 120 9.44 -18.51 1.87
C ILE A 120 10.08 -19.48 0.88
N VAL A 121 9.28 -20.31 0.22
CA VAL A 121 9.74 -21.27 -0.79
C VAL A 121 8.94 -21.09 -2.07
N ILE A 122 9.62 -20.75 -3.17
CA ILE A 122 9.01 -20.57 -4.49
C ILE A 122 9.74 -21.47 -5.48
N ASP A 123 9.00 -22.35 -6.17
CA ASP A 123 9.54 -23.36 -7.09
C ASP A 123 10.67 -24.21 -6.49
N GLY A 124 10.54 -24.57 -5.22
CA GLY A 124 11.53 -25.36 -4.49
C GLY A 124 12.80 -24.59 -4.09
N LYS A 125 12.87 -23.28 -4.34
CA LYS A 125 13.96 -22.42 -3.91
C LYS A 125 13.56 -21.60 -2.69
N VAL A 126 14.45 -21.53 -1.71
CA VAL A 126 14.29 -20.65 -0.55
C VAL A 126 14.47 -19.21 -0.99
N VAL A 127 13.52 -18.35 -0.62
CA VAL A 127 13.55 -16.92 -0.88
C VAL A 127 13.84 -16.17 0.41
N ASN A 128 14.85 -15.30 0.38
CA ASN A 128 15.25 -14.49 1.53
C ASN A 128 14.64 -13.09 1.45
N ILE A 129 14.26 -12.52 2.60
CA ILE A 129 13.94 -11.10 2.73
C ILE A 129 15.09 -10.43 3.48
N GLN A 130 15.76 -9.49 2.84
CA GLN A 130 16.86 -8.74 3.43
C GLN A 130 16.50 -7.27 3.53
N VAL A 131 16.53 -6.73 4.75
CA VAL A 131 16.38 -5.28 4.93
C VAL A 131 17.71 -4.59 4.65
N VAL A 132 17.66 -3.57 3.79
CA VAL A 132 18.86 -2.85 3.32
C VAL A 132 18.72 -1.34 3.43
N ASP A 133 19.84 -0.68 3.69
CA ASP A 133 19.94 0.77 3.56
C ASP A 133 20.20 1.22 2.12
N ASN A 134 21.01 0.47 1.37
CA ASN A 134 21.27 0.70 -0.05
C ASN A 134 21.10 -0.62 -0.80
N TYR A 135 20.52 -0.57 -2.00
CA TYR A 135 20.35 -1.77 -2.82
C TYR A 135 21.72 -2.27 -3.32
N PRO A 136 21.96 -3.59 -3.32
CA PRO A 136 23.22 -4.12 -3.80
C PRO A 136 23.34 -3.95 -5.32
N VAL A 137 24.54 -3.59 -5.78
CA VAL A 137 24.85 -3.51 -7.21
C VAL A 137 24.77 -4.88 -7.89
N LEU A 138 25.13 -5.93 -7.16
CA LEU A 138 25.01 -7.32 -7.58
C LEU A 138 24.01 -8.01 -6.65
N PRO A 139 22.74 -8.16 -7.06
CA PRO A 139 21.73 -8.80 -6.25
C PRO A 139 21.97 -10.32 -6.17
N ASP A 140 21.78 -10.87 -4.99
CA ASP A 140 21.78 -12.31 -4.78
C ASP A 140 20.56 -12.94 -5.43
N GLU A 141 20.72 -14.17 -5.91
CA GLU A 141 19.58 -14.94 -6.41
C GLU A 141 18.57 -15.19 -5.29
N ASN A 142 17.30 -15.27 -5.67
CA ASN A 142 16.19 -15.60 -4.76
C ASN A 142 16.08 -14.67 -3.53
N THR A 143 16.46 -13.40 -3.67
CA THR A 143 16.44 -12.44 -2.55
C THR A 143 15.57 -11.23 -2.85
N ILE A 144 14.71 -10.89 -1.90
CA ILE A 144 13.88 -9.68 -1.85
C ILE A 144 14.59 -8.67 -0.96
N TYR A 145 15.03 -7.56 -1.54
CA TYR A 145 15.62 -6.43 -0.84
C TYR A 145 14.54 -5.43 -0.46
N LEU A 146 14.40 -5.20 0.84
CA LEU A 146 13.40 -4.31 1.40
C LEU A 146 14.08 -3.11 2.06
N LYS A 147 13.78 -1.90 1.58
CA LYS A 147 14.15 -0.66 2.28
C LYS A 147 12.91 -0.08 2.93
N LEU A 148 12.97 0.21 4.23
CA LEU A 148 11.89 0.86 4.96
C LEU A 148 12.29 2.26 5.39
N THR A 149 11.42 3.25 5.18
CA THR A 149 11.70 4.64 5.55
C THR A 149 10.40 5.41 5.78
N THR A 150 10.47 6.58 6.42
CA THR A 150 9.37 7.54 6.32
C THR A 150 9.50 8.35 5.03
N ILE A 151 8.39 8.90 4.53
CA ILE A 151 8.45 9.80 3.36
C ILE A 151 9.32 11.02 3.63
N ASN A 152 9.20 11.64 4.81
CA ASN A 152 9.98 12.84 5.13
C ASN A 152 11.48 12.51 5.17
N ALA A 153 11.86 11.40 5.78
CA ALA A 153 13.26 10.97 5.79
C ALA A 153 13.77 10.63 4.37
N LEU A 154 12.92 10.03 3.53
CA LEU A 154 13.26 9.75 2.13
C LEU A 154 13.45 11.04 1.32
N HIS A 155 12.54 12.00 1.47
CA HIS A 155 12.61 13.31 0.83
C HIS A 155 13.88 14.06 1.23
N ASP A 156 14.18 14.09 2.53
CA ASP A 156 15.36 14.78 3.04
C ASP A 156 16.65 14.14 2.51
N LYS A 157 16.77 12.81 2.57
CA LYS A 157 17.95 12.07 2.07
C LYS A 157 18.16 12.28 0.57
N LEU A 158 17.10 12.26 -0.23
CA LEU A 158 17.21 12.40 -1.68
C LEU A 158 17.46 13.84 -2.15
N ASN A 159 17.05 14.86 -1.39
CA ASN A 159 17.28 16.27 -1.76
C ASN A 159 18.54 16.87 -1.11
N TYR A 160 19.00 16.29 0.00
CA TYR A 160 20.18 16.72 0.73
C TYR A 160 21.11 15.52 1.03
N PRO A 161 21.63 14.85 -0.03
CA PRO A 161 22.38 13.61 0.13
C PRO A 161 23.68 13.83 0.90
N ARG A 162 23.99 12.92 1.83
CA ARG A 162 25.28 12.82 2.52
C ARG A 162 26.11 11.68 1.96
N GLU A 163 27.38 11.59 2.36
CA GLU A 163 28.23 10.45 1.97
C GLU A 163 27.58 9.11 2.35
N ASN A 164 27.55 8.18 1.40
CA ASN A 164 26.97 6.82 1.51
C ASN A 164 25.44 6.74 1.67
N GLU A 165 24.71 7.84 1.46
CA GLU A 165 23.25 7.82 1.39
C GLU A 165 22.76 7.50 -0.03
N ILE A 166 21.55 6.94 -0.09
CA ILE A 166 20.88 6.61 -1.35
C ILE A 166 20.61 7.88 -2.17
N THR A 167 20.97 7.83 -3.45
CA THR A 167 20.77 8.93 -4.41
C THR A 167 19.70 8.58 -5.45
N TYR A 168 19.27 9.57 -6.24
CA TYR A 168 18.38 9.29 -7.37
C TYR A 168 19.05 8.43 -8.43
N GLU A 169 20.37 8.60 -8.60
CA GLU A 169 21.19 7.81 -9.51
C GLU A 169 21.24 6.34 -9.09
N ASP A 170 21.36 6.06 -7.79
CA ASP A 170 21.28 4.68 -7.27
C ASP A 170 19.90 4.05 -7.53
N LEU A 171 18.83 4.82 -7.34
CA LEU A 171 17.46 4.39 -7.61
C LEU A 171 17.17 4.19 -9.11
N ALA A 172 17.97 4.78 -10.00
CA ALA A 172 17.80 4.62 -11.45
C ALA A 172 18.39 3.30 -11.98
N GLN A 173 19.38 2.73 -11.29
CA GLN A 173 20.14 1.56 -11.76
C GLN A 173 19.27 0.31 -11.93
N PHE A 174 18.24 0.15 -11.09
CA PHE A 174 17.40 -1.03 -11.07
C PHE A 174 15.92 -0.66 -11.01
N PRO A 175 15.02 -1.50 -11.53
CA PRO A 175 13.59 -1.31 -11.35
C PRO A 175 13.22 -1.52 -9.88
N ILE A 176 12.39 -0.62 -9.33
CA ILE A 176 11.98 -0.61 -7.93
C ILE A 176 10.45 -0.58 -7.82
N VAL A 177 9.92 -1.34 -6.88
CA VAL A 177 8.52 -1.26 -6.46
C VAL A 177 8.41 -0.41 -5.20
N LEU A 178 7.70 0.69 -5.31
CA LEU A 178 7.33 1.58 -4.21
C LEU A 178 6.06 1.05 -3.55
N LEU A 179 6.10 0.82 -2.24
CA LEU A 179 4.98 0.33 -1.45
C LEU A 179 4.59 1.42 -0.44
N ALA A 180 3.45 2.07 -0.67
CA ALA A 180 2.89 3.07 0.22
C ALA A 180 1.83 2.45 1.12
N ASP A 181 2.03 2.43 2.44
CA ASP A 181 0.96 2.06 3.38
C ASP A 181 0.41 3.32 4.07
N GLU A 182 -0.89 3.33 4.33
CA GLU A 182 -1.64 4.47 4.86
C GLU A 182 -1.50 5.77 4.05
N ALA A 183 -1.47 5.66 2.72
CA ALA A 183 -1.28 6.79 1.81
C ALA A 183 -2.38 7.88 1.88
N HIS A 184 -3.52 7.64 2.54
CA HIS A 184 -4.59 8.65 2.69
C HIS A 184 -4.21 9.83 3.58
N HIS A 185 -3.28 9.68 4.52
CA HIS A 185 -2.83 10.80 5.36
C HIS A 185 -2.06 11.88 4.57
N LEU A 186 -1.82 11.65 3.28
CA LEU A 186 -1.02 12.52 2.40
C LEU A 186 -1.86 13.35 1.42
N ASN A 187 -3.18 13.15 1.35
CA ASN A 187 -4.01 13.75 0.30
C ASN A 187 -5.07 14.70 0.89
N VAL A 188 -4.67 15.91 1.31
CA VAL A 188 -5.59 16.92 1.86
C VAL A 188 -5.73 18.09 0.87
N SER A 189 -6.91 18.23 0.27
CA SER A 189 -7.31 19.20 -0.75
C SER A 189 -6.46 20.48 -0.80
N THR A 190 -5.59 20.58 -1.80
CA THR A 190 -4.76 21.76 -2.10
C THR A 190 -5.62 22.95 -2.58
N LYS A 191 -6.33 23.62 -1.66
CA LYS A 191 -7.17 24.79 -2.00
C LYS A 191 -7.05 26.00 -1.07
N LYS A 192 -5.92 26.22 -0.40
CA LYS A 192 -5.67 27.51 0.25
C LYS A 192 -4.44 28.20 -0.34
N LYS A 193 -4.70 29.25 -1.15
CA LYS A 193 -3.73 30.31 -1.49
C LYS A 193 -3.38 31.05 -0.19
N GLY A 194 -2.46 30.49 0.59
CA GLY A 194 -1.99 30.98 1.88
C GLY A 194 -0.70 30.27 2.27
N LYS A 195 -0.16 30.59 3.45
CA LYS A 195 0.99 29.86 4.03
C LYS A 195 0.60 28.38 4.13
N LYS A 196 1.34 27.50 3.44
CA LYS A 196 1.08 26.06 3.48
C LYS A 196 1.23 25.57 4.92
N ASN A 197 0.26 24.82 5.40
CA ASN A 197 0.40 24.12 6.69
C ASN A 197 1.38 22.96 6.54
N LYS A 198 1.87 22.42 7.67
CA LYS A 198 2.84 21.31 7.68
C LYS A 198 2.37 20.12 6.82
N GLU A 199 1.11 19.73 6.94
CA GLU A 199 0.50 18.64 6.17
C GLU A 199 0.55 18.88 4.65
N GLN A 200 0.27 20.10 4.20
CA GLN A 200 0.31 20.46 2.77
C GLN A 200 1.74 20.49 2.21
N ILE A 201 2.72 20.79 3.06
CA ILE A 201 4.15 20.71 2.70
C ILE A 201 4.55 19.24 2.57
N GLU A 202 4.15 18.40 3.52
CA GLU A 202 4.41 16.96 3.49
C GLU A 202 3.78 16.28 2.26
N GLU A 203 2.54 16.63 1.90
CA GLU A 203 1.89 16.20 0.64
C GLU A 203 2.67 16.64 -0.60
N THR A 204 3.05 17.91 -0.66
CA THR A 204 3.82 18.42 -1.80
C THR A 204 5.16 17.69 -1.92
N ASN A 205 5.84 17.46 -0.80
CA ASN A 205 7.11 16.76 -0.75
C ASN A 205 6.95 15.29 -1.15
N TRP A 206 5.89 14.64 -0.68
CA TRP A 206 5.49 13.28 -1.06
C TRP A 206 5.37 13.14 -2.57
N GLU A 207 4.47 13.92 -3.20
CA GLU A 207 4.19 13.80 -4.63
C GLU A 207 5.42 14.08 -5.46
N ILE A 208 6.19 15.11 -5.12
CA ILE A 208 7.42 15.46 -5.82
C ILE A 208 8.45 14.34 -5.72
N THR A 209 8.63 13.75 -4.53
CA THR A 209 9.63 12.68 -4.32
C THR A 209 9.25 11.43 -5.09
N VAL A 210 8.01 10.99 -4.94
CA VAL A 210 7.51 9.79 -5.63
C VAL A 210 7.55 9.98 -7.13
N ASP A 211 7.08 11.11 -7.66
CA ASP A 211 7.14 11.38 -9.09
C ASP A 211 8.57 11.43 -9.63
N ARG A 212 9.52 11.95 -8.85
CA ARG A 212 10.93 11.93 -9.23
C ARG A 212 11.50 10.51 -9.25
N ILE A 213 11.21 9.68 -8.25
CA ILE A 213 11.65 8.28 -8.21
C ILE A 213 11.03 7.50 -9.37
N MET A 214 9.72 7.64 -9.60
CA MET A 214 9.01 6.97 -10.69
C MET A 214 9.57 7.34 -12.07
N LYS A 215 10.10 8.56 -12.23
CA LYS A 215 10.75 9.00 -13.49
C LYS A 215 12.17 8.48 -13.69
N GLN A 216 12.83 7.95 -12.64
CA GLN A 216 14.20 7.45 -12.78
C GLN A 216 14.28 6.16 -13.62
N ASN A 217 13.23 5.35 -13.59
CA ASN A 217 13.19 4.11 -14.35
C ASN A 217 11.75 3.84 -14.82
N ASN A 218 11.57 3.61 -16.12
CA ASN A 218 10.25 3.39 -16.71
C ASN A 218 9.57 2.10 -16.25
N LYS A 219 10.31 1.17 -15.62
CA LYS A 219 9.80 -0.05 -14.99
C LYS A 219 9.48 0.13 -13.51
N ASN A 220 9.67 1.31 -12.92
CA ASN A 220 9.25 1.54 -11.54
C ASN A 220 7.74 1.38 -11.42
N LYS A 221 7.31 0.85 -10.28
CA LYS A 221 5.89 0.65 -9.93
C LYS A 221 5.61 1.26 -8.58
N LEU A 222 4.40 1.78 -8.38
CA LEU A 222 3.89 2.27 -7.12
C LEU A 222 2.60 1.52 -6.78
N LEU A 223 2.58 0.85 -5.63
CA LEU A 223 1.39 0.26 -5.05
C LEU A 223 1.02 1.03 -3.78
N GLU A 224 -0.16 1.64 -3.78
CA GLU A 224 -0.69 2.41 -2.66
C GLU A 224 -1.76 1.60 -1.92
N PHE A 225 -1.60 1.42 -0.61
CA PHE A 225 -2.55 0.74 0.25
C PHE A 225 -3.13 1.76 1.23
N THR A 226 -4.44 1.94 1.17
CA THR A 226 -5.07 3.04 1.93
C THR A 226 -6.48 2.71 2.40
N ALA A 227 -6.89 3.26 3.54
CA ALA A 227 -8.17 2.96 4.17
C ALA A 227 -9.36 3.70 3.57
N THR A 228 -9.16 4.96 3.23
CA THR A 228 -10.24 5.87 2.86
C THR A 228 -9.71 6.97 1.97
N VAL A 229 -10.12 6.98 0.71
CA VAL A 229 -9.95 8.14 -0.17
C VAL A 229 -11.30 8.84 -0.29
N GLN A 230 -11.40 10.08 0.20
CA GLN A 230 -12.54 10.93 -0.11
C GLN A 230 -12.36 11.44 -1.54
N LEU A 231 -13.12 10.88 -2.46
CA LEU A 231 -13.06 11.22 -3.88
C LEU A 231 -13.89 12.47 -4.16
N GLU A 232 -13.43 13.61 -3.66
CA GLU A 232 -13.90 14.92 -4.15
C GLU A 232 -13.58 15.05 -5.65
N ALA A 233 -14.27 15.93 -6.38
CA ALA A 233 -14.19 15.97 -7.85
C ALA A 233 -12.76 16.18 -8.40
N ASP A 234 -11.91 16.91 -7.69
CA ASP A 234 -10.50 17.13 -8.03
C ASP A 234 -9.60 15.92 -7.71
N ILE A 235 -9.85 15.24 -6.60
CA ILE A 235 -9.16 13.99 -6.21
C ILE A 235 -9.57 12.85 -7.14
N PHE A 236 -10.85 12.77 -7.50
CA PHE A 236 -11.39 11.75 -8.38
C PHE A 236 -10.67 11.71 -9.73
N GLU A 237 -10.54 12.86 -10.41
CA GLU A 237 -9.88 12.92 -11.72
C GLU A 237 -8.40 12.49 -11.68
N LYS A 238 -7.73 12.71 -10.55
CA LYS A 238 -6.32 12.32 -10.35
C LYS A 238 -6.15 10.82 -10.11
N TYR A 239 -7.09 10.20 -9.40
CA TYR A 239 -6.95 8.84 -8.89
C TYR A 239 -7.82 7.80 -9.61
N LYS A 240 -8.79 8.22 -10.43
CA LYS A 240 -9.69 7.32 -11.15
C LYS A 240 -8.97 6.23 -11.93
N ASP A 241 -7.82 6.53 -12.53
CA ASP A 241 -7.02 5.57 -13.32
C ASP A 241 -6.06 4.73 -12.47
N ARG A 242 -5.95 5.01 -11.17
CA ARG A 242 -5.06 4.33 -10.22
C ARG A 242 -5.80 3.37 -9.30
N ILE A 243 -7.05 3.66 -8.95
CA ILE A 243 -7.82 2.84 -8.00
C ILE A 243 -8.15 1.50 -8.66
N LEU A 244 -7.36 0.49 -8.32
CA LEU A 244 -7.47 -0.87 -8.83
C LEU A 244 -8.58 -1.64 -8.12
N TYR A 245 -8.62 -1.50 -6.80
CA TYR A 245 -9.57 -2.20 -5.95
C TYR A 245 -10.10 -1.27 -4.88
N ARG A 246 -11.43 -1.27 -4.71
CA ARG A 246 -12.12 -0.55 -3.66
C ARG A 246 -12.93 -1.56 -2.84
N TYR A 247 -12.75 -1.50 -1.52
CA TYR A 247 -13.48 -2.31 -0.56
C TYR A 247 -13.72 -1.49 0.70
N ASP A 248 -14.89 -0.87 0.78
CA ASP A 248 -15.15 0.16 1.78
C ASP A 248 -15.57 -0.43 3.15
N LEU A 249 -15.68 0.44 4.15
CA LEU A 249 -16.09 0.02 5.49
C LEU A 249 -17.52 -0.54 5.50
N LYS A 250 -18.40 -0.06 4.63
CA LYS A 250 -19.80 -0.49 4.58
C LYS A 250 -19.87 -1.95 4.10
N GLU A 251 -19.17 -2.28 3.02
CA GLU A 251 -19.06 -3.66 2.52
C GLU A 251 -18.39 -4.57 3.56
N PHE A 252 -17.29 -4.10 4.16
CA PHE A 252 -16.57 -4.84 5.21
C PHE A 252 -17.46 -5.16 6.43
N MET A 253 -18.35 -4.23 6.80
CA MET A 253 -19.35 -4.43 7.85
C MET A 253 -20.47 -5.37 7.41
N GLN A 254 -21.02 -5.18 6.20
CA GLN A 254 -22.12 -5.98 5.67
C GLN A 254 -21.75 -7.46 5.53
N GLN A 255 -20.50 -7.76 5.18
CA GLN A 255 -19.98 -9.12 5.08
C GLN A 255 -19.58 -9.73 6.44
N GLY A 256 -19.76 -9.01 7.56
CA GLY A 256 -19.54 -9.53 8.91
C GLY A 256 -18.07 -9.68 9.32
N TYR A 257 -17.13 -9.11 8.57
CA TYR A 257 -15.70 -9.20 8.88
C TYR A 257 -15.20 -8.17 9.90
N SER A 258 -15.99 -7.11 10.14
CA SER A 258 -15.70 -6.10 11.16
C SER A 258 -16.34 -6.47 12.50
N LYS A 259 -15.74 -6.02 13.62
CA LYS A 259 -16.50 -5.91 14.87
C LYS A 259 -17.61 -4.88 14.65
N ASN A 260 -18.85 -5.16 15.06
CA ASN A 260 -19.98 -4.24 14.89
C ASN A 260 -19.67 -2.86 15.49
N VAL A 261 -19.23 -1.92 14.65
CA VAL A 261 -19.09 -0.52 15.03
C VAL A 261 -20.41 0.13 14.68
N THR A 262 -21.26 0.40 15.67
CA THR A 262 -22.45 1.21 15.46
C THR A 262 -22.02 2.61 15.06
N LEU A 263 -22.09 2.93 13.77
CA LEU A 263 -21.91 4.30 13.27
C LEU A 263 -23.11 5.13 13.73
N LEU A 264 -22.96 5.79 14.87
CA LEU A 264 -23.91 6.79 15.32
C LEU A 264 -23.70 8.04 14.46
N TYR A 265 -24.51 8.17 13.41
CA TYR A 265 -24.68 9.44 12.73
C TYR A 265 -25.42 10.39 13.68
N ALA A 266 -24.69 11.05 14.57
CA ALA A 266 -25.20 12.21 15.28
C ALA A 266 -25.11 13.40 14.32
N SER A 267 -26.22 13.73 13.66
CA SER A 267 -26.42 14.99 12.94
C SER A 267 -26.57 16.18 13.91
N GLU A 268 -25.82 16.18 15.00
CA GLU A 268 -25.97 17.13 16.11
C GLU A 268 -24.73 17.98 16.31
N GLU A 269 -24.93 19.15 16.92
CA GLU A 269 -23.89 20.10 17.29
C GLU A 269 -22.79 19.43 18.14
N ASN A 270 -21.56 19.96 18.03
CA ASN A 270 -20.36 19.32 18.59
C ASN A 270 -20.45 18.99 20.08
N GLU A 271 -21.20 19.76 20.88
CA GLU A 271 -21.38 19.50 22.31
C GLU A 271 -22.09 18.16 22.57
N ASN A 272 -23.13 17.85 21.79
CA ASN A 272 -23.85 16.58 21.94
C ASN A 272 -23.00 15.39 21.51
N LYS A 273 -22.10 15.57 20.52
CA LYS A 273 -21.13 14.52 20.15
C LYS A 273 -20.16 14.21 21.28
N ILE A 274 -19.71 15.22 22.03
CA ILE A 274 -18.83 15.04 23.19
C ILE A 274 -19.57 14.31 24.32
N ILE A 275 -20.81 14.71 24.59
CA ILE A 275 -21.66 14.05 25.60
C ILE A 275 -21.93 12.58 25.22
N HIS A 276 -22.26 12.31 23.95
CA HIS A 276 -22.46 10.95 23.46
C HIS A 276 -21.19 10.10 23.55
N ALA A 277 -20.03 10.68 23.22
CA ALA A 277 -18.75 9.99 23.35
C ALA A 277 -18.41 9.65 24.82
N LEU A 278 -18.67 10.58 25.75
CA LEU A 278 -18.48 10.37 27.18
C LEU A 278 -19.42 9.29 27.73
N LEU A 279 -20.71 9.36 27.42
CA LEU A 279 -21.70 8.36 27.82
C LEU A 279 -21.37 6.97 27.28
N MET A 280 -20.91 6.88 26.03
CA MET A 280 -20.50 5.61 25.41
C MET A 280 -19.22 5.05 26.02
N SER A 281 -18.28 5.91 26.41
CA SER A 281 -17.06 5.48 27.12
C SER A 281 -17.44 4.87 28.47
N GLU A 282 -18.35 5.52 29.21
CA GLU A 282 -18.76 5.04 30.52
C GLU A 282 -19.62 3.78 30.45
N TYR A 283 -20.53 3.70 29.47
CA TYR A 283 -21.35 2.50 29.24
C TYR A 283 -20.51 1.27 28.87
N LYS A 284 -19.38 1.44 28.19
CA LYS A 284 -18.45 0.34 27.87
C LYS A 284 -17.61 -0.12 29.06
N ASN A 285 -17.55 0.67 30.13
CA ASN A 285 -16.83 0.33 31.36
C ASN A 285 -17.72 -0.42 32.38
N ILE A 286 -19.01 -0.60 32.08
CA ILE A 286 -19.98 -1.41 32.85
C ILE A 286 -20.10 -2.79 32.18
#